data_AF-A0A3D1YIZ3-F1
#
_entry.id   AF-A0A3D1YIZ3-F1
#
_cell.length_a   1.000
_cell.length_b   1.000
_cell.length_c   1.000
_cell.angle_alpha   90.00
_cell.angle_beta   90.00
_cell.angle_gamma   90.00
#
_symmetry.space_group_name_H-M   'P 1'
#
loop_
_entity.id
_entity.type
_entity.pdbx_description
1 polymer ?
#
loop_
_entity_poly.entity_id
_entity_poly.type
_entity_poly.pdbx_seq_one_letter_code
_entity_poly.pdbx_strand_id
1 'polypeptide(L)' 'LAFDRTRSKEAVGKLFTELGPRYQERPGGYIRILKCGYRAGDKAPMAYVELVDRPAPEVYDEVEEMDDE' A
#
# COMPACT_ATOMS: atom_id res chain seq x y z
N LEU A 1 -5.36 20.27 -9.36
CA LEU A 1 -4.52 19.17 -9.87
C LEU A 1 -4.75 17.85 -9.13
N ALA A 2 -4.44 17.73 -7.83
CA ALA A 2 -4.55 16.46 -7.11
C ALA A 2 -5.99 15.89 -7.06
N PHE A 3 -6.96 16.67 -6.58
CA PHE A 3 -8.38 16.25 -6.55
C PHE A 3 -8.94 15.94 -7.95
N ASP A 4 -8.51 16.68 -8.96
CA ASP A 4 -8.96 16.48 -10.34
C ASP A 4 -8.54 15.10 -10.89
N ARG A 5 -7.38 14.59 -10.44
CA ARG A 5 -6.84 13.27 -10.84
C ARG A 5 -7.41 12.12 -10.03
N THR A 6 -7.69 12.32 -8.74
CA THR A 6 -8.15 11.23 -7.85
C THR A 6 -9.66 11.20 -7.67
N ARG A 7 -10.35 12.33 -7.89
CA ARG A 7 -11.78 12.54 -7.61
C ARG A 7 -12.21 12.13 -6.20
N SER A 8 -11.27 12.08 -5.24
CA SER A 8 -11.48 11.64 -3.87
C SER A 8 -10.85 12.60 -2.88
N LYS A 9 -11.67 13.13 -1.96
CA LYS A 9 -11.21 14.03 -0.90
C LYS A 9 -10.34 13.28 0.11
N GLU A 10 -10.71 12.05 0.46
CA GLU A 10 -9.96 11.19 1.37
C GLU A 10 -8.56 10.88 0.83
N ALA A 11 -8.48 10.49 -0.45
CA ALA A 11 -7.19 10.22 -1.09
C ALA A 11 -6.29 11.47 -1.14
N VAL A 12 -6.88 12.65 -1.38
CA VAL A 12 -6.15 13.93 -1.35
C VAL A 12 -5.68 14.25 0.08
N GLY A 13 -6.51 14.03 1.09
CA GLY A 13 -6.12 14.17 2.49
C GLY A 13 -4.89 13.31 2.79
N LYS A 14 -4.99 12.00 2.56
CA LYS A 14 -3.91 11.04 2.78
C LYS A 14 -2.63 11.38 2.03
N LEU A 15 -2.74 11.87 0.79
CA LEU A 15 -1.59 12.27 -0.03
C LEU A 15 -0.74 13.34 0.67
N PHE A 16 -1.38 14.35 1.28
CA PHE A 16 -0.66 15.46 1.88
C PHE A 16 -0.37 15.29 3.38
N THR A 17 -1.19 14.53 4.11
CA THR A 17 -0.99 14.33 5.56
C THR A 17 -0.07 13.16 5.88
N GLU A 18 -0.07 12.10 5.07
CA GLU A 18 0.71 10.88 5.35
C GLU A 18 1.81 10.65 4.33
N LEU A 19 1.47 10.63 3.03
CA LEU A 19 2.42 10.22 1.99
C LEU A 19 3.46 11.32 1.70
N GLY A 20 3.07 12.59 1.74
CA GLY A 20 3.98 13.72 1.57
C GLY A 20 5.13 13.71 2.58
N PRO A 21 4.86 13.71 3.90
CA PRO A 21 5.90 13.59 4.92
C PRO A 21 6.73 12.31 4.79
N ARG A 22 6.09 11.16 4.50
CA ARG A 22 6.79 9.86 4.36
C ARG A 22 7.89 9.89 3.31
N TYR A 23 7.71 10.61 2.21
CA TYR A 23 8.64 10.59 1.08
C TYR A 23 9.45 11.88 0.91
N GLN A 24 9.49 12.74 1.93
CA GLN A 24 10.14 14.05 1.85
C GLN A 24 11.62 13.96 1.46
N GLU A 25 12.34 12.97 1.98
CA GLU A 25 13.78 12.78 1.68
C GLU A 25 14.04 11.87 0.46
N ARG A 26 12.99 11.35 -0.18
CA ARG A 26 13.10 10.43 -1.32
C ARG A 26 12.92 11.21 -2.63
N PRO A 27 13.98 11.42 -3.44
CA PRO A 27 13.87 12.17 -4.70
C PRO A 27 13.22 11.38 -5.86
N GLY A 28 12.94 10.08 -5.67
CA GLY A 28 12.30 9.25 -6.70
C GLY A 28 12.09 7.79 -6.30
N GLY A 29 11.47 7.01 -7.19
CA GLY A 29 11.23 5.58 -6.95
C GLY A 29 10.20 5.31 -5.85
N TYR A 30 9.05 5.98 -5.90
CA TYR A 30 7.98 5.86 -4.89
C TYR A 30 7.15 4.58 -5.01
N ILE A 31 7.24 3.90 -6.16
CA ILE A 31 6.43 2.72 -6.49
C ILE A 31 7.35 1.53 -6.77
N ARG A 32 6.94 0.36 -6.27
CA ARG A 32 7.47 -0.95 -6.62
C ARG A 32 6.44 -1.71 -7.46
N ILE A 33 6.90 -2.38 -8.51
CA ILE A 33 6.09 -3.24 -9.38
C ILE A 33 6.62 -4.67 -9.32
N LEU A 34 5.76 -5.62 -8.96
CA LEU A 34 6.08 -7.05 -8.89
C LEU A 34 5.19 -7.82 -9.86
N LYS A 35 5.78 -8.58 -10.78
CA LYS A 35 5.02 -9.43 -11.71
C LYS A 35 4.36 -10.57 -10.92
N CYS A 36 3.06 -10.79 -11.15
CA CYS A 36 2.29 -11.83 -10.44
C CYS A 36 1.66 -12.87 -11.37
N GLY A 37 2.25 -13.05 -12.56
CA GLY A 37 1.82 -14.05 -13.53
C GLY A 37 0.64 -13.56 -14.36
N TYR A 38 -0.28 -14.46 -14.66
CA TYR A 38 -1.39 -14.20 -15.59
C TYR A 38 -2.74 -14.35 -14.88
N ARG A 39 -3.67 -13.45 -15.20
CA ARG A 39 -5.06 -13.50 -14.71
C ARG A 39 -5.77 -14.76 -15.22
N ALA A 40 -6.50 -15.42 -14.32
CA ALA A 40 -7.32 -16.57 -14.67
C ALA A 40 -8.45 -16.18 -15.64
N GLY A 41 -8.70 -17.01 -16.65
CA GLY A 41 -9.73 -16.79 -17.67
C GLY A 41 -9.17 -16.24 -18.98
N ASP A 42 -8.49 -15.09 -18.95
CA ASP A 42 -8.03 -14.40 -20.17
C ASP A 42 -6.51 -14.38 -20.36
N LYS A 43 -5.76 -14.97 -19.42
CA LYS A 43 -4.28 -14.99 -19.44
C LYS A 43 -3.66 -13.59 -19.61
N ALA A 44 -4.31 -12.53 -19.13
CA ALA A 44 -3.72 -11.19 -19.14
C ALA A 44 -2.54 -11.11 -18.16
N PRO A 45 -1.38 -10.52 -18.51
CA PRO A 45 -0.26 -10.35 -17.59
C PRO A 45 -0.63 -9.37 -16.46
N MET A 46 -0.33 -9.75 -15.22
CA MET A 46 -0.67 -9.00 -14.01
C MET A 46 0.58 -8.58 -13.23
N ALA A 47 0.43 -7.51 -12.45
CA ALA A 47 1.44 -7.07 -11.50
C ALA A 47 0.81 -6.48 -10.22
N TYR A 48 1.50 -6.63 -9.10
CA TYR A 48 1.25 -5.86 -7.89
C TYR A 48 1.98 -4.53 -7.97
N VAL A 49 1.30 -3.47 -7.57
CA VAL A 49 1.83 -2.10 -7.53
C VAL A 49 1.72 -1.60 -6.10
N GLU A 50 2.86 -1.25 -5.51
CA GLU A 50 2.94 -0.89 -4.10
C GLU A 50 3.69 0.43 -3.91
N LEU A 51 3.30 1.19 -2.88
CA LEU A 51 4.07 2.32 -2.40
C LEU A 51 5.21 1.81 -1.51
N VAL A 52 6.43 2.31 -1.74
CA VAL A 52 7.63 1.92 -0.98
C VAL A 52 7.59 2.47 0.46
N ASP A 53 8.45 1.96 1.34
CA ASP A 53 8.61 2.46 2.72
C ASP A 53 7.30 2.49 3.54
N ARG A 54 6.37 1.57 3.24
CA ARG A 54 5.18 1.37 4.06
C ARG A 54 5.62 0.85 5.44
N PRO A 55 5.11 1.43 6.55
CA PRO A 55 5.41 0.90 7.88
C PRO A 55 4.95 -0.55 7.98
N ALA A 56 5.74 -1.37 8.69
CA ALA A 56 5.36 -2.74 9.01
C ALA A 56 4.07 -2.72 9.84
N PRO A 57 3.15 -3.69 9.64
CA PRO A 57 2.02 -3.82 10.53
C PRO A 57 2.53 -4.11 11.95
N GLU A 58 1.98 -3.41 12.94
CA GLU A 58 2.16 -3.76 14.35
C GLU A 58 1.58 -5.17 14.54
N VAL A 59 2.43 -6.12 14.94
CA VAL A 59 2.01 -7.49 15.25
C VAL A 59 1.49 -7.44 16.68
N TYR A 60 0.19 -7.64 16.85
CA TYR A 60 -0.38 -7.94 18.15
C TYR A 60 -0.25 -9.45 18.33
N ASP A 61 0.58 -9.89 19.29
CA ASP A 61 0.61 -11.28 19.68
C ASP A 61 -0.73 -11.61 20.34
N GLU A 62 -1.63 -12.25 19.60
CA GLU A 62 -2.80 -12.91 20.18
C GLU A 62 -2.26 -14.09 21.02
N VAL A 63 -1.96 -13.83 22.29
CA VAL A 63 -1.80 -14.88 23.29
C VAL A 63 -3.17 -15.51 23.51
N GLU A 64 -3.51 -16.50 22.69
CA GLU A 64 -4.52 -17.49 23.08
C GLU A 64 -3.96 -18.24 24.29
N GLU A 65 -4.36 -17.83 25.49
CA GLU A 65 -4.36 -18.72 26.65
C GLU A 65 -5.29 -19.88 26.29
N MET A 66 -4.70 -20.99 25.84
CA MET A 66 -5.38 -22.29 25.81
C MET A 66 -5.69 -22.63 27.26
N ASP A 67 -6.90 -22.29 27.71
CA ASP A 67 -7.49 -22.88 28.91
C ASP A 67 -7.62 -24.39 28.64
N ASP A 68 -6.68 -25.15 29.20
CA ASP A 68 -6.78 -26.59 29.40
C ASP A 68 -7.96 -26.85 30.36
N GLU A 69 -9.11 -27.25 29.83
CA GLU A 69 -10.09 -28.10 30.55
C GLU A 69 -10.91 -29.01 29.63
#